data_AF-W1P3Z3-F1
#
_entry.id   AF-W1P3Z3-F1
#
_cell.length_a   1.000
_cell.length_b   1.000
_cell.length_c   1.000
_cell.angle_alpha   90.00
_cell.angle_beta   90.00
_cell.angle_gamma   90.00
#
_symmetry.space_group_name_H-M   'P 1'
#
loop_
_entity.id
_entity.type
_entity.pdbx_description
1 polymer ?
#
loop_
_entity_poly.entity_id
_entity_poly.type
_entity_poly.pdbx_seq_one_letter_code
_entity_poly.pdbx_strand_id
1 'polypeptide(L)'
;MASHSHIDDDDDFGGDYPGSHSSRRTGSKRGFGDLDDDDDDFFASKKGHADVQESVPGVTTGMILSLRESLQTCKDSLASCQAELEAAKSEIQKWHSAFQNEPTITHPEPALVVNYLQNLRSSEETLKEQLEKARKKEAAFIVTFAKREQEIAELKSAVRDLKAQLKPQSMQTRRLLLDPAIHEEFTRLKNLVEEKEKKVKELQDNVAAVNFTPLSKMGKMLMAKCRTLQDENEDIGKMASEGKIHDLSMKLSLQKSQNTDLRHQLQGVCEYMEELSESVEKSNELVSVLQQTLEEKDSELRRLREELAQRAARENGKDDSDDKKIAEDVNSENTE
;
A
#
# COMPACT_ATOMS: atom_id res chain seq x y z
N MET A 1 -36.78 4.19 -14.48
CA MET A 1 -37.30 4.23 -13.10
C MET A 1 -36.42 3.36 -12.23
N ALA A 2 -36.16 3.82 -11.01
CA ALA A 2 -35.48 3.15 -9.90
C ALA A 2 -33.95 2.97 -10.00
N SER A 3 -33.28 3.92 -9.37
CA SER A 3 -31.92 3.96 -8.81
C SER A 3 -31.63 2.86 -7.78
N HIS A 4 -30.37 2.40 -7.71
CA HIS A 4 -29.82 1.78 -6.50
C HIS A 4 -28.50 2.46 -6.10
N SER A 5 -28.58 3.13 -4.96
CA SER A 5 -27.57 3.71 -4.10
C SER A 5 -26.69 2.63 -3.44
N HIS A 6 -25.37 2.76 -3.51
CA HIS A 6 -24.48 3.21 -2.42
C HIS A 6 -24.34 2.20 -1.26
N ILE A 7 -23.24 1.46 -1.30
CA ILE A 7 -22.65 0.69 -0.19
C ILE A 7 -21.15 1.04 -0.22
N ASP A 8 -20.75 1.91 0.69
CA ASP A 8 -19.39 1.98 1.25
C ASP A 8 -19.60 1.47 2.69
N ASP A 9 -19.12 0.28 3.07
CA ASP A 9 -17.77 -0.01 3.55
C ASP A 9 -17.26 1.03 4.54
N ASP A 10 -17.40 0.72 5.83
CA ASP A 10 -16.39 0.89 6.89
C ASP A 10 -17.06 0.90 8.28
N ASP A 11 -16.82 -0.13 9.10
CA ASP A 11 -16.85 -0.01 10.57
C ASP A 11 -16.07 -1.20 11.17
N ASP A 12 -14.76 -0.96 11.24
CA ASP A 12 -13.73 -1.80 11.88
C ASP A 12 -13.71 -1.56 13.41
N PHE A 13 -13.52 -2.65 14.15
CA PHE A 13 -13.67 -2.74 15.60
C PHE A 13 -12.29 -2.84 16.27
N GLY A 14 -11.89 -1.80 17.00
CA GLY A 14 -10.72 -1.77 17.89
C GLY A 14 -10.17 -0.34 17.97
N GLY A 15 -10.00 0.32 19.10
CA GLY A 15 -9.53 -0.16 20.39
C GLY A 15 -8.06 0.20 20.53
N ASP A 16 -7.73 1.42 20.94
CA ASP A 16 -6.47 1.74 21.64
C ASP A 16 -6.51 3.11 22.34
N TYR A 17 -6.04 3.10 23.59
CA TYR A 17 -5.85 4.26 24.46
C TYR A 17 -4.57 5.05 24.09
N PRO A 18 -4.44 6.29 24.58
CA PRO A 18 -3.28 6.54 25.44
C PRO A 18 -3.65 7.25 26.75
N GLY A 19 -3.02 6.82 27.83
CA GLY A 19 -3.13 7.44 29.15
C GLY A 19 -2.23 8.64 29.35
N SER A 20 -2.54 9.48 30.35
CA SER A 20 -1.56 10.26 31.11
C SER A 20 -2.13 10.83 32.42
N HIS A 21 -1.58 10.34 33.54
CA HIS A 21 -1.37 10.91 34.89
C HIS A 21 -2.53 11.50 35.75
N SER A 22 -2.87 10.81 36.85
CA SER A 22 -2.33 11.12 38.21
C SER A 22 -3.04 10.40 39.37
N SER A 23 -2.28 9.56 40.08
CA SER A 23 -2.13 9.51 41.56
C SER A 23 -3.35 9.55 42.51
N ARG A 24 -3.70 8.40 43.14
CA ARG A 24 -3.53 8.09 44.59
C ARG A 24 -4.55 7.06 45.16
N ARG A 25 -4.00 5.90 45.54
CA ARG A 25 -4.19 5.12 46.80
C ARG A 25 -5.54 5.11 47.57
N THR A 26 -6.15 3.92 47.57
CA THR A 26 -6.55 3.03 48.71
C THR A 26 -7.40 3.51 49.90
N GLY A 27 -8.49 2.76 50.14
CA GLY A 27 -9.24 2.60 51.41
C GLY A 27 -10.74 2.88 51.22
N SER A 28 -11.74 2.28 51.87
CA SER A 28 -11.88 1.12 52.76
C SER A 28 -13.39 0.77 52.79
N LYS A 29 -13.72 -0.35 53.42
CA LYS A 29 -14.98 -1.12 53.39
C LYS A 29 -16.17 -0.53 54.17
N ARG A 30 -17.38 -0.94 53.72
CA ARG A 30 -18.68 -1.13 54.41
C ARG A 30 -19.56 0.11 54.67
N GLY A 31 -20.75 0.08 54.07
CA GLY A 31 -21.93 0.82 54.53
C GLY A 31 -22.94 -0.17 55.12
N PHE A 32 -23.39 0.11 56.34
CA PHE A 32 -24.60 -0.43 56.95
C PHE A 32 -25.12 0.68 57.87
N GLY A 33 -26.28 1.24 57.52
CA GLY A 33 -27.02 2.17 58.36
C GLY A 33 -28.30 1.48 58.77
N ASP A 34 -28.31 1.02 60.02
CA ASP A 34 -29.43 0.51 60.78
C ASP A 34 -30.13 1.73 61.42
N LEU A 35 -31.46 1.76 61.38
CA LEU A 35 -32.28 2.82 61.96
C LEU A 35 -32.87 2.28 63.25
N ASP A 36 -32.32 2.71 64.39
CA ASP A 36 -32.89 2.45 65.71
C ASP A 36 -33.80 3.61 66.14
N ASP A 37 -34.93 3.19 66.71
CA ASP A 37 -36.02 3.95 67.34
C ASP A 37 -35.57 4.84 68.50
N ASP A 38 -36.24 5.98 68.61
CA ASP A 38 -36.20 6.92 69.73
C ASP A 38 -37.00 6.37 70.92
N ASP A 39 -36.39 6.29 72.10
CA ASP A 39 -37.08 6.23 73.40
C ASP A 39 -36.55 7.35 74.31
N ASP A 40 -37.47 8.23 74.69
CA ASP A 40 -37.36 9.30 75.67
C ASP A 40 -37.02 8.78 77.08
N ASP A 41 -36.14 9.49 77.82
CA ASP A 41 -36.41 9.76 79.24
C ASP A 41 -35.58 10.95 79.79
N PHE A 42 -36.20 12.12 79.66
CA PHE A 42 -35.79 13.39 80.24
C PHE A 42 -36.40 13.52 81.63
N PHE A 43 -35.73 13.06 82.70
CA PHE A 43 -35.69 13.72 84.04
C PHE A 43 -34.92 12.91 85.10
N ALA A 44 -33.72 13.36 85.47
CA ALA A 44 -33.14 13.07 86.79
C ALA A 44 -32.21 14.21 87.23
N SER A 45 -32.78 15.25 87.82
CA SER A 45 -32.05 16.35 88.46
C SER A 45 -31.25 15.85 89.68
N LYS A 46 -29.92 15.96 89.64
CA LYS A 46 -29.06 15.76 90.83
C LYS A 46 -28.39 17.07 91.26
N LYS A 47 -28.92 17.57 92.36
CA LYS A 47 -28.53 18.70 93.21
C LYS A 47 -27.02 18.73 93.51
N GLY A 48 -26.36 19.87 93.25
CA GLY A 48 -24.94 20.11 93.53
C GLY A 48 -24.69 21.49 94.12
N HIS A 49 -24.05 21.48 95.29
CA HIS A 49 -23.68 22.56 96.19
C HIS A 49 -22.49 23.38 95.65
N ALA A 50 -22.47 24.71 95.84
CA ALA A 50 -21.27 25.56 95.82
C ALA A 50 -21.62 26.90 96.50
N ASP A 51 -21.44 27.02 97.81
CA ASP A 51 -20.20 27.46 98.46
C ASP A 51 -19.46 28.58 97.71
N VAL A 52 -19.55 29.76 98.33
CA VAL A 52 -18.89 31.00 97.99
C VAL A 52 -17.39 30.82 98.17
N GLN A 53 -16.65 30.83 97.06
CA GLN A 53 -15.22 31.12 97.05
C GLN A 53 -14.96 32.08 95.90
N GLU A 54 -14.45 33.28 96.22
CA GLU A 54 -14.18 34.39 95.31
C GLU A 54 -13.33 33.93 94.12
N SER A 55 -14.00 33.54 93.04
CA SER A 55 -13.38 33.06 91.82
C SER A 55 -13.29 34.21 90.82
N VAL A 56 -12.05 34.50 90.41
CA VAL A 56 -11.60 35.10 89.14
C VAL A 56 -12.67 35.86 88.33
N PRO A 57 -12.49 37.17 88.04
CA PRO A 57 -13.48 38.06 87.41
C PRO A 57 -14.18 37.54 86.15
N GLY A 58 -13.55 36.64 85.38
CA GLY A 58 -14.15 36.01 84.21
C GLY A 58 -15.24 34.97 84.54
N VAL A 59 -15.14 34.29 85.69
CA VAL A 59 -16.11 33.27 86.14
C VAL A 59 -17.37 33.94 86.69
N THR A 60 -17.23 34.97 87.51
CA THR A 60 -18.38 35.73 88.05
C THR A 60 -19.10 36.50 86.95
N THR A 61 -18.36 37.08 85.99
CA THR A 61 -18.95 37.74 84.82
C THR A 61 -19.68 36.73 83.93
N GLY A 62 -19.10 35.54 83.72
CA GLY A 62 -19.76 34.44 83.02
C GLY A 62 -21.05 33.99 83.70
N MET A 63 -21.05 33.79 85.02
CA MET A 63 -22.26 33.45 85.78
C MET A 63 -23.33 34.53 85.70
N ILE A 64 -22.96 35.81 85.78
CA ILE A 64 -23.92 36.92 85.66
C ILE A 64 -24.55 36.96 84.25
N LEU A 65 -23.76 36.72 83.20
CA LEU A 65 -24.27 36.65 81.84
C LEU A 65 -25.19 35.43 81.64
N SER A 66 -24.79 34.25 82.11
CA SER A 66 -25.64 33.05 82.07
C SER A 66 -26.94 33.20 82.87
N LEU A 67 -26.91 33.90 84.02
CA LEU A 67 -28.12 34.19 84.79
C LEU A 67 -29.00 35.22 84.09
N ARG A 68 -28.43 36.24 83.43
CA ARG A 68 -29.20 37.21 82.63
C ARG A 68 -29.82 36.57 81.41
N GLU A 69 -29.08 35.71 80.72
CA GLU A 69 -29.58 34.92 79.60
C GLU A 69 -30.68 33.96 80.08
N SER A 70 -30.46 33.22 81.17
CA SER A 70 -31.48 32.35 81.76
C SER A 70 -32.74 33.12 82.20
N LEU A 71 -32.59 34.31 82.78
CA LEU A 71 -33.70 35.20 83.14
C LEU A 71 -34.45 35.67 81.88
N GLN A 72 -33.72 36.04 80.83
CA GLN A 72 -34.30 36.48 79.56
C GLN A 72 -35.05 35.33 78.89
N THR A 73 -34.46 34.14 78.82
CA THR A 73 -35.12 32.91 78.35
C THR A 73 -36.37 32.60 79.17
N CYS A 74 -36.30 32.71 80.51
CA CYS A 74 -37.47 32.50 81.37
C CYS A 74 -38.58 33.53 81.09
N LYS A 75 -38.20 34.79 80.85
CA LYS A 75 -39.14 35.87 80.50
C LYS A 75 -39.79 35.64 79.13
N ASP A 76 -39.02 35.17 78.16
CA ASP A 76 -39.51 34.86 76.82
C ASP A 76 -40.41 33.62 76.85
N SER A 77 -40.05 32.59 77.62
CA SER A 77 -40.91 31.42 77.87
C SER A 77 -42.21 31.82 78.58
N LEU A 78 -42.16 32.72 79.58
CA LEU A 78 -43.36 33.23 80.24
C LEU A 78 -44.27 33.97 79.24
N ALA A 79 -43.69 34.78 78.36
CA ALA A 79 -44.44 35.47 77.31
C ALA A 79 -45.06 34.48 76.31
N SER A 80 -44.35 33.42 75.93
CA SER A 80 -44.89 32.33 75.09
C SER A 80 -46.04 31.61 75.77
N CYS A 81 -45.85 31.17 77.02
CA CYS A 81 -46.90 30.53 77.81
C CYS A 81 -48.13 31.43 77.97
N GLN A 82 -47.93 32.74 78.11
CA GLN A 82 -49.03 33.69 78.20
C GLN A 82 -49.75 33.88 76.86
N ALA A 83 -49.03 33.89 75.75
CA ALA A 83 -49.62 33.89 74.41
C ALA A 83 -50.42 32.60 74.13
N GLU A 84 -49.86 31.44 74.49
CA GLU A 84 -50.53 30.14 74.39
C GLU A 84 -51.78 30.08 75.29
N LEU A 85 -51.71 30.64 76.51
CA LEU A 85 -52.85 30.73 77.39
C LEU A 85 -53.96 31.61 76.81
N GLU A 86 -53.64 32.78 76.27
CA GLU A 86 -54.62 33.66 75.63
C GLU A 86 -55.18 33.06 74.32
N ALA A 87 -54.36 32.32 73.57
CA ALA A 87 -54.80 31.55 72.41
C ALA A 87 -55.78 30.43 72.83
N ALA A 88 -55.43 29.66 73.86
CA ALA A 88 -56.30 28.61 74.41
C ALA A 88 -57.60 29.19 74.98
N LYS A 89 -57.56 30.33 75.66
CA LYS A 89 -58.77 31.04 76.11
C LYS A 89 -59.63 31.50 74.94
N SER A 90 -59.02 32.07 73.90
CA SER A 90 -59.72 32.49 72.69
C SER A 90 -60.36 31.31 71.97
N GLU A 91 -59.67 30.16 71.95
CA GLU A 91 -60.19 28.93 71.38
C GLU A 91 -61.34 28.36 72.22
N ILE A 92 -61.21 28.30 73.54
CA ILE A 92 -62.31 27.94 74.46
C ILE A 92 -63.51 28.88 74.26
N GLN A 93 -63.29 30.18 74.09
CA GLN A 93 -64.35 31.14 73.84
C GLN A 93 -65.00 30.94 72.46
N LYS A 94 -64.20 30.58 71.45
CA LYS A 94 -64.70 30.20 70.11
C LYS A 94 -65.57 28.94 70.20
N TRP A 95 -65.14 27.92 70.94
CA TRP A 95 -65.94 26.72 71.22
C TRP A 95 -67.23 27.09 71.95
N HIS A 96 -67.17 27.88 73.02
CA HIS A 96 -68.37 28.35 73.73
C HIS A 96 -69.34 29.09 72.80
N SER A 97 -68.84 29.98 71.95
CA SER A 97 -69.66 30.72 70.99
C SER A 97 -70.27 29.79 69.93
N ALA A 98 -69.52 28.79 69.46
CA ALA A 98 -70.03 27.80 68.52
C ALA A 98 -71.17 26.98 69.13
N PHE A 99 -71.02 26.53 70.38
CA PHE A 99 -72.07 25.78 71.09
C PHE A 99 -73.28 26.65 71.48
N GLN A 100 -73.08 27.95 71.70
CA GLN A 100 -74.16 28.86 72.11
C GLN A 100 -74.98 29.39 70.91
N ASN A 101 -74.38 29.44 69.71
CA ASN A 101 -75.04 29.86 68.47
C ASN A 101 -75.69 28.70 67.69
N GLU A 102 -75.52 27.46 68.15
CA GLU A 102 -76.25 26.31 67.63
C GLU A 102 -77.69 26.34 68.14
N PRO A 103 -78.73 26.23 67.28
CA PRO A 103 -80.12 26.31 67.72
C PRO A 103 -80.38 25.25 68.78
N THR A 104 -80.93 25.67 69.92
CA THR A 104 -81.15 24.87 71.12
C THR A 104 -81.90 23.59 70.80
N ILE A 105 -81.17 22.50 70.55
CA ILE A 105 -81.69 21.17 70.82
C ILE A 105 -81.80 21.12 72.33
N THR A 106 -83.04 21.14 72.82
CA THR A 106 -83.42 20.85 74.20
C THR A 106 -82.48 19.80 74.79
N HIS A 107 -81.67 20.21 75.79
CA HIS A 107 -80.77 19.37 76.59
C HIS A 107 -80.49 17.97 76.02
N PRO A 108 -79.55 17.81 75.07
CA PRO A 108 -79.04 16.48 74.77
C PRO A 108 -78.36 15.97 76.04
N GLU A 109 -78.91 14.91 76.61
CA GLU A 109 -78.38 14.27 77.81
C GLU A 109 -76.89 13.98 77.59
N PRO A 110 -75.96 14.49 78.43
CA PRO A 110 -74.52 14.35 78.21
C PRO A 110 -74.08 12.90 77.96
N ALA A 111 -74.79 11.95 78.53
CA ALA A 111 -74.59 10.52 78.31
C ALA A 111 -74.77 10.09 76.85
N LEU A 112 -75.74 10.66 76.10
CA LEU A 112 -75.98 10.34 74.70
C LEU A 112 -74.87 10.84 73.78
N VAL A 113 -74.36 12.04 74.04
CA VAL A 113 -73.23 12.62 73.28
C VAL A 113 -71.95 11.82 73.55
N VAL A 114 -71.69 11.48 74.82
CA VAL A 114 -70.55 10.63 75.19
C VAL A 114 -70.66 9.25 74.54
N ASN A 115 -71.85 8.64 74.53
CA ASN A 115 -72.06 7.35 73.88
C ASN A 115 -71.84 7.43 72.35
N TYR A 116 -72.33 8.49 71.70
CA TYR A 116 -72.10 8.71 70.27
C TYR A 116 -70.61 8.89 69.94
N LEU A 117 -69.88 9.68 70.75
CA LEU A 117 -68.42 9.85 70.60
C LEU A 117 -67.67 8.54 70.84
N GLN A 118 -68.07 7.74 71.83
CA GLN A 118 -67.51 6.42 72.09
C GLN A 118 -67.73 5.49 70.89
N ASN A 119 -68.94 5.48 70.33
CA ASN A 119 -69.28 4.66 69.16
C ASN A 119 -68.49 5.14 67.93
N LEU A 120 -68.38 6.44 67.70
CA LEU A 120 -67.62 7.01 66.59
C LEU A 120 -66.13 6.65 66.70
N ARG A 121 -65.55 6.79 67.90
CA ARG A 121 -64.18 6.35 68.22
C ARG A 121 -63.97 4.87 67.92
N SER A 122 -64.90 4.01 68.35
CA SER A 122 -64.82 2.57 68.06
C SER A 122 -64.92 2.29 66.55
N SER A 123 -65.78 3.00 65.82
CA SER A 123 -65.91 2.86 64.37
C SER A 123 -64.66 3.33 63.63
N GLU A 124 -64.05 4.43 64.08
CA GLU A 124 -62.78 4.95 63.56
C GLU A 124 -61.65 3.94 63.77
N GLU A 125 -61.57 3.34 64.96
CA GLU A 125 -60.58 2.31 65.28
C GLU A 125 -60.75 1.06 64.42
N THR A 126 -61.99 0.61 64.20
CA THR A 126 -62.26 -0.52 63.30
C THR A 126 -61.90 -0.23 61.84
N LEU A 127 -62.15 0.99 61.35
CA LEU A 127 -61.77 1.39 59.99
C LEU A 127 -60.25 1.50 59.84
N LYS A 128 -59.54 2.02 60.85
CA LYS A 128 -58.08 2.03 60.89
C LYS A 128 -57.51 0.62 60.86
N GLU A 129 -58.08 -0.31 61.62
CA GLU A 129 -57.63 -1.71 61.59
C GLU A 129 -57.89 -2.37 60.21
N GLN A 130 -59.01 -2.08 59.57
CA GLN A 130 -59.30 -2.56 58.21
C GLN A 130 -58.35 -1.97 57.16
N LEU A 131 -58.02 -0.67 57.28
CA LEU A 131 -57.05 0.00 56.42
C LEU A 131 -55.67 -0.64 56.57
N GLU A 132 -55.21 -0.88 57.79
CA GLU A 132 -53.94 -1.55 58.06
C GLU A 132 -53.92 -2.99 57.51
N LYS A 133 -55.02 -3.73 57.66
CA LYS A 133 -55.16 -5.07 57.05
C LYS A 133 -55.12 -5.01 55.52
N ALA A 134 -55.75 -4.01 54.90
CA ALA A 134 -55.71 -3.82 53.44
C ALA A 134 -54.30 -3.43 52.97
N ARG A 135 -53.63 -2.51 53.67
CA ARG A 135 -52.25 -2.08 53.38
C ARG A 135 -51.26 -3.24 53.48
N LYS A 136 -51.38 -4.09 54.52
CA LYS A 136 -50.56 -5.30 54.65
C LYS A 136 -50.81 -6.31 53.52
N LYS A 137 -52.06 -6.48 53.09
CA LYS A 137 -52.40 -7.34 51.94
C LYS A 137 -51.85 -6.79 50.63
N GLU A 138 -51.96 -5.49 50.41
CA GLU A 138 -51.41 -4.83 49.23
C GLU A 138 -49.88 -4.99 49.16
N ALA A 139 -49.18 -4.73 50.27
CA ALA A 139 -47.74 -4.95 50.35
C ALA A 139 -47.34 -6.40 50.05
N ALA A 140 -48.08 -7.37 50.59
CA ALA A 140 -47.87 -8.78 50.28
C ALA A 140 -48.07 -9.07 48.78
N PHE A 141 -49.10 -8.49 48.15
CA PHE A 141 -49.32 -8.65 46.71
C PHE A 141 -48.18 -8.07 45.89
N ILE A 142 -47.70 -6.85 46.19
CA ILE A 142 -46.57 -6.23 45.49
C ILE A 142 -45.34 -7.16 45.51
N VAL A 143 -45.00 -7.72 46.66
CA VAL A 143 -43.88 -8.67 46.78
C VAL A 143 -44.12 -9.93 45.93
N THR A 144 -45.33 -10.50 45.96
CA THR A 144 -45.64 -11.68 45.15
C THR A 144 -45.62 -11.41 43.65
N PHE A 145 -46.07 -10.22 43.22
CA PHE A 145 -46.01 -9.80 41.82
C PHE A 145 -44.57 -9.62 41.36
N ALA A 146 -43.74 -8.92 42.14
CA ALA A 146 -42.32 -8.77 41.82
C ALA A 146 -41.60 -10.11 41.69
N LYS A 147 -41.89 -11.07 42.59
CA LYS A 147 -41.33 -12.42 42.51
C LYS A 147 -41.79 -13.18 41.26
N ARG A 148 -43.07 -13.07 40.89
CA ARG A 148 -43.62 -13.67 39.65
C ARG A 148 -43.03 -13.04 38.40
N GLU A 149 -42.82 -11.73 38.38
CA GLU A 149 -42.18 -11.02 37.26
C GLU A 149 -40.72 -11.44 37.09
N GLN A 150 -39.99 -11.59 38.19
CA GLN A 150 -38.63 -12.14 38.18
C GLN A 150 -38.60 -13.57 37.60
N GLU A 151 -39.49 -14.46 38.08
CA GLU A 151 -39.60 -15.82 37.57
C GLU A 151 -39.90 -15.85 36.06
N ILE A 152 -40.79 -14.98 35.57
CA ILE A 152 -41.07 -14.84 34.13
C ILE A 152 -39.81 -14.39 33.37
N ALA A 153 -39.02 -13.46 33.91
CA ALA A 153 -37.79 -13.00 33.28
C ALA A 153 -36.73 -14.13 33.20
N GLU A 154 -36.58 -14.91 34.26
CA GLU A 154 -35.69 -16.07 34.33
C GLU A 154 -36.11 -17.15 33.31
N LEU A 155 -37.41 -17.50 33.26
CA LEU A 155 -37.95 -18.45 32.28
C LEU A 155 -37.76 -17.96 30.83
N LYS A 156 -37.98 -16.66 30.56
CA LYS A 156 -37.72 -16.07 29.25
C LYS A 156 -36.23 -16.19 28.86
N SER A 157 -35.32 -16.03 29.82
CA SER A 157 -33.89 -16.22 29.56
C SER A 157 -33.56 -17.67 29.22
N ALA A 158 -34.04 -18.62 30.04
CA ALA A 158 -33.83 -20.04 29.80
C ALA A 158 -34.35 -20.49 28.42
N VAL A 159 -35.51 -19.97 27.98
CA VAL A 159 -36.05 -20.23 26.64
C VAL A 159 -35.13 -19.68 25.54
N ARG A 160 -34.57 -18.47 25.71
CA ARG A 160 -33.60 -17.92 24.74
C ARG A 160 -32.35 -18.79 24.65
N ASP A 161 -31.84 -19.26 25.78
CA ASP A 161 -30.64 -20.10 25.84
C ASP A 161 -30.89 -21.48 25.20
N LEU A 162 -32.01 -22.13 25.52
CA LEU A 162 -32.42 -23.38 24.87
C LEU A 162 -32.63 -23.19 23.36
N LYS A 163 -33.24 -22.07 22.94
CA LYS A 163 -33.39 -21.75 21.50
C LYS A 163 -32.04 -21.53 20.83
N ALA A 164 -31.05 -20.96 21.53
CA ALA A 164 -29.69 -20.82 21.03
C ALA A 164 -28.97 -22.18 20.93
N GLN A 165 -29.22 -23.11 21.86
CA GLN A 165 -28.71 -24.49 21.79
C GLN A 165 -29.37 -25.30 20.67
N LEU A 166 -30.66 -25.06 20.39
CA LEU A 166 -31.40 -25.75 19.32
C LEU A 166 -31.02 -25.24 17.92
N LYS A 167 -30.52 -23.99 17.80
CA LYS A 167 -29.88 -23.56 16.55
C LYS A 167 -28.71 -24.53 16.29
N PRO A 168 -28.68 -25.25 15.16
CA PRO A 168 -27.66 -26.27 14.94
C PRO A 168 -26.26 -25.69 15.07
N GLN A 169 -25.59 -25.98 16.18
CA GLN A 169 -24.17 -25.65 16.36
C GLN A 169 -23.37 -26.63 15.50
N SER A 170 -22.89 -26.09 14.38
CA SER A 170 -22.03 -26.75 13.40
C SER A 170 -22.68 -27.85 12.54
N MET A 171 -22.13 -28.00 11.35
CA MET A 171 -22.47 -29.01 10.36
C MET A 171 -22.35 -30.46 10.90
N GLN A 172 -21.70 -30.68 12.04
CA GLN A 172 -21.43 -32.00 12.61
C GLN A 172 -22.70 -32.71 13.12
N THR A 173 -23.64 -32.00 13.76
CA THR A 173 -24.90 -32.61 14.20
C THR A 173 -25.82 -32.94 13.03
N ARG A 174 -25.81 -32.12 11.96
CA ARG A 174 -26.44 -32.47 10.68
C ARG A 174 -25.80 -33.72 10.07
N ARG A 175 -24.48 -33.85 10.16
CA ARG A 175 -23.72 -35.04 9.75
C ARG A 175 -24.09 -36.30 10.55
N LEU A 176 -24.41 -36.14 11.84
CA LEU A 176 -24.81 -37.22 12.73
C LEU A 176 -26.28 -37.65 12.55
N LEU A 177 -27.13 -36.73 12.08
CA LEU A 177 -28.56 -36.96 11.82
C LEU A 177 -28.85 -37.44 10.38
N LEU A 178 -27.90 -37.27 9.47
CA LEU A 178 -27.96 -37.90 8.14
C LEU A 178 -27.49 -39.34 8.26
N ASP A 179 -28.23 -40.27 7.65
CA ASP A 179 -27.77 -41.64 7.48
C ASP A 179 -26.35 -41.64 6.86
N PRO A 180 -25.40 -42.44 7.38
CA PRO A 180 -24.01 -42.43 6.90
C PRO A 180 -23.88 -42.60 5.38
N ALA A 181 -24.73 -43.40 4.74
CA ALA A 181 -24.70 -43.58 3.28
C ALA A 181 -25.24 -42.35 2.54
N ILE A 182 -26.28 -41.69 3.07
CA ILE A 182 -26.80 -40.44 2.52
C ILE A 182 -25.76 -39.31 2.64
N HIS A 183 -25.08 -39.20 3.78
CA HIS A 183 -24.02 -38.22 3.99
C HIS A 183 -22.85 -38.44 3.00
N GLU A 184 -22.47 -39.69 2.78
CA GLU A 184 -21.43 -40.07 1.83
C GLU A 184 -21.81 -39.71 0.40
N GLU A 185 -23.04 -40.03 -0.06
CA GLU A 185 -23.52 -39.63 -1.38
C GLU A 185 -23.61 -38.11 -1.54
N PHE A 186 -24.07 -37.39 -0.52
CA PHE A 186 -24.10 -35.93 -0.56
C PHE A 186 -22.69 -35.33 -0.65
N THR A 187 -21.72 -35.90 0.07
CA THR A 187 -20.32 -35.49 -0.01
C THR A 187 -19.74 -35.80 -1.39
N ARG A 188 -20.03 -36.98 -1.95
CA ARG A 188 -19.61 -37.39 -3.30
C ARG A 188 -20.17 -36.45 -4.37
N LEU A 189 -21.48 -36.15 -4.30
CA LEU A 189 -22.16 -35.21 -5.19
C LEU A 189 -21.57 -33.81 -5.07
N LYS A 190 -21.32 -33.32 -3.85
CA LYS A 190 -20.69 -32.00 -3.64
C LYS A 190 -19.31 -31.93 -4.28
N ASN A 191 -18.47 -32.93 -4.03
CA ASN A 191 -17.12 -33.00 -4.63
C ASN A 191 -17.19 -33.09 -6.16
N LEU A 192 -18.13 -33.88 -6.70
CA LEU A 192 -18.33 -34.01 -8.14
C LEU A 192 -18.79 -32.67 -8.76
N VAL A 193 -19.68 -31.94 -8.10
CA VAL A 193 -20.10 -30.60 -8.55
C VAL A 193 -18.92 -29.64 -8.53
N GLU A 194 -18.15 -29.57 -7.44
CA GLU A 194 -16.94 -28.72 -7.34
C GLU A 194 -15.91 -29.07 -8.42
N GLU A 195 -15.68 -30.36 -8.69
CA GLU A 195 -14.79 -30.82 -9.76
C GLU A 195 -15.28 -30.38 -11.14
N LYS A 196 -16.59 -30.54 -11.42
CA LYS A 196 -17.18 -30.13 -12.70
C LYS A 196 -17.18 -28.62 -12.87
N GLU A 197 -17.46 -27.84 -11.83
CA GLU A 197 -17.36 -26.37 -11.86
C GLU A 197 -15.94 -25.92 -12.15
N LYS A 198 -14.93 -26.56 -11.52
CA LYS A 198 -13.52 -26.31 -11.84
C LYS A 198 -13.22 -26.64 -13.31
N LYS A 199 -13.72 -27.77 -13.82
CA LYS A 199 -13.54 -28.16 -15.23
C LYS A 199 -14.19 -27.18 -16.20
N VAL A 200 -15.39 -26.70 -15.89
CA VAL A 200 -16.09 -25.68 -16.67
C VAL A 200 -15.29 -24.39 -16.69
N LYS A 201 -14.77 -23.94 -15.54
CA LYS A 201 -13.92 -22.75 -15.46
C LYS A 201 -12.64 -22.92 -16.27
N GLU A 202 -11.93 -24.05 -16.12
CA GLU A 202 -10.75 -24.37 -16.94
C GLU A 202 -11.05 -24.34 -18.45
N LEU A 203 -12.19 -24.92 -18.87
CA LEU A 203 -12.58 -24.92 -20.28
C LEU A 203 -12.99 -23.52 -20.76
N GLN A 204 -13.66 -22.72 -19.94
CA GLN A 204 -13.98 -21.31 -20.24
C GLN A 204 -12.71 -20.47 -20.36
N ASP A 205 -11.76 -20.64 -19.45
CA ASP A 205 -10.46 -19.97 -19.47
C ASP A 205 -9.65 -20.38 -20.72
N ASN A 206 -9.67 -21.67 -21.07
CA ASN A 206 -9.04 -22.16 -22.31
C ASN A 206 -9.73 -21.61 -23.56
N VAL A 207 -11.06 -21.56 -23.61
CA VAL A 207 -11.79 -20.94 -24.72
C VAL A 207 -11.48 -19.44 -24.81
N ALA A 208 -11.40 -18.73 -23.68
CA ALA A 208 -11.01 -17.33 -23.63
C ALA A 208 -9.54 -17.13 -24.09
N ALA A 209 -8.64 -18.04 -23.73
CA ALA A 209 -7.25 -18.03 -24.16
C ALA A 209 -7.09 -18.34 -25.66
N VAL A 210 -7.88 -19.29 -26.18
CA VAL A 210 -7.91 -19.65 -27.61
C VAL A 210 -8.58 -18.55 -28.43
N ASN A 211 -9.52 -17.80 -27.86
CA ASN A 211 -10.10 -16.59 -28.43
C ASN A 211 -9.15 -15.39 -28.30
N PHE A 212 -7.89 -15.57 -28.72
CA PHE A 212 -6.96 -14.48 -28.89
C PHE A 212 -7.64 -13.38 -29.72
N THR A 213 -8.00 -12.30 -29.04
CA THR A 213 -8.61 -11.15 -29.68
C THR A 213 -7.50 -10.12 -29.86
N PRO A 214 -7.17 -9.71 -31.11
CA PRO A 214 -6.17 -8.66 -31.37
C PRO A 214 -6.48 -7.34 -30.64
N LEU A 215 -7.73 -7.18 -30.20
CA LEU A 215 -8.24 -6.01 -29.50
C LEU A 215 -8.10 -6.07 -27.96
N SER A 216 -7.91 -7.27 -27.38
CA SER A 216 -7.70 -7.43 -25.94
C SER A 216 -6.39 -6.79 -25.50
N LYS A 217 -6.26 -6.39 -24.22
CA LYS A 217 -5.02 -5.75 -23.72
C LYS A 217 -3.79 -6.63 -23.94
N MET A 218 -3.92 -7.93 -23.66
CA MET A 218 -2.87 -8.93 -23.89
C MET A 218 -2.62 -9.16 -25.39
N GLY A 219 -3.68 -9.23 -26.20
CA GLY A 219 -3.57 -9.39 -27.64
C GLY A 219 -2.89 -8.22 -28.35
N LYS A 220 -3.22 -6.99 -27.96
CA LYS A 220 -2.56 -5.77 -28.44
C LYS A 220 -1.07 -5.76 -28.10
N MET A 221 -0.71 -6.17 -26.88
CA MET A 221 0.69 -6.25 -26.45
C MET A 221 1.46 -7.30 -27.25
N LEU A 222 0.86 -8.48 -27.47
CA LEU A 222 1.48 -9.52 -28.29
C LEU A 222 1.66 -9.07 -29.74
N MET A 223 0.64 -8.46 -30.35
CA MET A 223 0.72 -7.92 -31.72
C MET A 223 1.74 -6.78 -31.85
N ALA A 224 1.90 -5.96 -30.81
CA ALA A 224 2.95 -4.95 -30.77
C ALA A 224 4.33 -5.62 -30.76
N LYS A 225 4.53 -6.62 -29.88
CA LYS A 225 5.78 -7.39 -29.82
C LYS A 225 6.10 -8.12 -31.12
N CYS A 226 5.10 -8.72 -31.78
CA CYS A 226 5.27 -9.35 -33.09
C CYS A 226 5.70 -8.35 -34.15
N ARG A 227 5.10 -7.14 -34.18
CA ARG A 227 5.53 -6.07 -35.09
C ARG A 227 6.97 -5.65 -34.83
N THR A 228 7.34 -5.39 -33.58
CA THR A 228 8.71 -5.01 -33.23
C THR A 228 9.73 -6.08 -33.64
N LEU A 229 9.45 -7.36 -33.38
CA LEU A 229 10.32 -8.45 -33.80
C LEU A 229 10.40 -8.59 -35.34
N GLN A 230 9.32 -8.27 -36.04
CA GLN A 230 9.30 -8.29 -37.49
C GLN A 230 10.13 -7.15 -38.08
N ASP A 231 10.02 -5.95 -37.51
CA ASP A 231 10.82 -4.78 -37.87
C ASP A 231 12.32 -5.04 -37.59
N GLU A 232 12.67 -5.58 -36.42
CA GLU A 232 14.05 -5.96 -36.07
C GLU A 232 14.63 -6.99 -37.04
N ASN A 233 13.85 -8.00 -37.43
CA ASN A 233 14.30 -9.00 -38.40
C ASN A 233 14.50 -8.41 -39.81
N GLU A 234 13.63 -7.48 -40.22
CA GLU A 234 13.79 -6.77 -41.49
C GLU A 234 15.07 -5.93 -41.46
N ASP A 235 15.34 -5.22 -40.37
CA ASP A 235 16.54 -4.42 -40.19
C ASP A 235 17.81 -5.27 -40.15
N ILE A 236 17.79 -6.43 -39.48
CA ILE A 236 18.89 -7.40 -39.54
C ILE A 236 19.10 -7.89 -40.98
N GLY A 237 18.03 -8.18 -41.72
CA GLY A 237 18.09 -8.56 -43.13
C GLY A 237 18.67 -7.46 -44.03
N LYS A 238 18.29 -6.20 -43.79
CA LYS A 238 18.86 -5.03 -44.46
C LYS A 238 20.34 -4.90 -44.14
N MET A 239 20.74 -4.89 -42.87
CA MET A 239 22.15 -4.80 -42.49
C MET A 239 22.99 -5.94 -43.07
N ALA A 240 22.47 -7.18 -43.10
CA ALA A 240 23.18 -8.31 -43.67
C ALA A 240 23.37 -8.19 -45.19
N SER A 241 22.33 -7.73 -45.90
CA SER A 241 22.38 -7.56 -47.36
C SER A 241 23.19 -6.32 -47.77
N GLU A 242 22.95 -5.18 -47.12
CA GLU A 242 23.66 -3.92 -47.35
C GLU A 242 25.14 -4.03 -47.00
N GLY A 243 25.50 -4.68 -45.89
CA GLY A 243 26.90 -4.87 -45.48
C GLY A 243 27.70 -5.66 -46.51
N LYS A 244 27.14 -6.75 -47.02
CA LYS A 244 27.80 -7.56 -48.06
C LYS A 244 27.87 -6.82 -49.40
N ILE A 245 26.82 -6.09 -49.77
CA ILE A 245 26.80 -5.27 -51.00
C ILE A 245 27.82 -4.13 -50.91
N HIS A 246 27.96 -3.49 -49.75
CA HIS A 246 28.91 -2.41 -49.53
C HIS A 246 30.37 -2.90 -49.60
N ASP A 247 30.69 -4.02 -48.94
CA ASP A 247 32.03 -4.64 -49.03
C ASP A 247 32.38 -5.04 -50.48
N LEU A 248 31.44 -5.66 -51.20
CA LEU A 248 31.63 -6.00 -52.61
C LEU A 248 31.81 -4.75 -53.48
N SER A 249 31.05 -3.67 -53.24
CA SER A 249 31.23 -2.38 -53.93
C SER A 249 32.61 -1.78 -53.67
N MET A 250 33.10 -1.81 -52.43
CA MET A 250 34.43 -1.30 -52.08
C MET A 250 35.53 -2.11 -52.78
N LYS A 251 35.44 -3.44 -52.76
CA LYS A 251 36.36 -4.33 -53.49
C LYS A 251 36.32 -4.09 -55.00
N LEU A 252 35.14 -3.90 -55.57
CA LEU A 252 34.99 -3.58 -56.99
C LEU A 252 35.64 -2.22 -57.34
N SER A 253 35.47 -1.20 -56.50
CA SER A 253 36.10 0.11 -56.70
C SER A 253 37.63 0.02 -56.63
N LEU A 254 38.17 -0.72 -55.65
CA LEU A 254 39.60 -0.95 -55.53
C LEU A 254 40.15 -1.68 -56.76
N GLN A 255 39.48 -2.75 -57.22
CA GLN A 255 39.87 -3.49 -58.41
C GLN A 255 39.82 -2.64 -59.69
N LYS A 256 38.86 -1.71 -59.80
CA LYS A 256 38.83 -0.74 -60.90
C LYS A 256 40.06 0.17 -60.87
N SER A 257 40.43 0.70 -59.70
CA SER A 257 41.63 1.53 -59.54
C SER A 257 42.91 0.76 -59.89
N GLN A 258 43.04 -0.47 -59.40
CA GLN A 258 44.21 -1.31 -59.73
C GLN A 258 44.28 -1.61 -61.23
N ASN A 259 43.14 -1.85 -61.89
CA ASN A 259 43.11 -2.02 -63.34
C ASN A 259 43.49 -0.74 -64.10
N THR A 260 43.07 0.44 -63.63
CA THR A 260 43.50 1.70 -64.25
C THR A 260 44.99 1.92 -64.10
N ASP A 261 45.57 1.61 -62.93
CA ASP A 261 47.00 1.75 -62.67
C ASP A 261 47.82 0.77 -63.54
N LEU A 262 47.39 -0.49 -63.65
CA LEU A 262 48.03 -1.47 -64.53
C LEU A 262 47.95 -1.06 -66.00
N ARG A 263 46.82 -0.51 -66.46
CA ARG A 263 46.69 0.03 -67.82
C ARG A 263 47.65 1.18 -68.05
N HIS A 264 47.80 2.08 -67.08
CA HIS A 264 48.73 3.20 -67.16
C HIS A 264 50.19 2.73 -67.19
N GLN A 265 50.55 1.76 -66.35
CA GLN A 265 51.89 1.15 -66.37
C GLN A 265 52.19 0.45 -67.70
N LEU A 266 51.23 -0.32 -68.23
CA LEU A 266 51.38 -0.98 -69.53
C LEU A 266 51.57 0.04 -70.65
N GLN A 267 50.77 1.11 -70.64
CA GLN A 267 50.93 2.20 -71.60
C GLN A 267 52.33 2.82 -71.52
N GLY A 268 52.83 3.12 -70.33
CA GLY A 268 54.19 3.65 -70.16
C GLY A 268 55.29 2.71 -70.66
N VAL A 269 55.11 1.39 -70.51
CA VAL A 269 56.04 0.40 -71.09
C VAL A 269 55.97 0.37 -72.61
N CYS A 270 54.78 0.47 -73.20
CA CYS A 270 54.61 0.57 -74.64
C CYS A 270 55.29 1.83 -75.20
N GLU A 271 55.08 2.98 -74.57
CA GLU A 271 55.73 4.25 -74.95
C GLU A 271 57.27 4.12 -74.86
N TYR A 272 57.81 3.55 -73.79
CA TYR A 272 59.25 3.30 -73.66
C TYR A 272 59.79 2.35 -74.74
N MET A 273 59.03 1.32 -75.10
CA MET A 273 59.43 0.37 -76.15
C MET A 273 59.43 1.03 -77.53
N GLU A 274 58.49 1.94 -77.80
CA GLU A 274 58.46 2.75 -79.02
C GLU A 274 59.70 3.65 -79.08
N GLU A 275 60.01 4.39 -78.01
CA GLU A 275 61.22 5.23 -77.92
C GLU A 275 62.51 4.42 -78.13
N LEU A 276 62.60 3.23 -77.53
CA LEU A 276 63.73 2.34 -77.71
C LEU A 276 63.83 1.83 -79.15
N SER A 277 62.70 1.49 -79.78
CA SER A 277 62.66 1.05 -81.17
C SER A 277 63.13 2.15 -82.11
N GLU A 278 62.66 3.39 -81.91
CA GLU A 278 63.15 4.55 -82.67
C GLU A 278 64.65 4.79 -82.48
N SER A 279 65.17 4.64 -81.26
CA SER A 279 66.59 4.78 -80.96
C SER A 279 67.43 3.71 -81.68
N VAL A 280 66.94 2.47 -81.69
CA VAL A 280 67.56 1.36 -82.42
C VAL A 280 67.53 1.60 -83.93
N GLU A 281 66.43 2.09 -84.49
CA GLU A 281 66.33 2.46 -85.91
C GLU A 281 67.34 3.55 -86.29
N LYS A 282 67.43 4.63 -85.49
CA LYS A 282 68.42 5.70 -85.68
C LYS A 282 69.87 5.18 -85.61
N SER A 283 70.15 4.28 -84.65
CA SER A 283 71.45 3.64 -84.52
C SER A 283 71.77 2.76 -85.73
N ASN A 284 70.82 1.97 -86.21
CA ASN A 284 70.96 1.12 -87.40
C ASN A 284 71.18 1.95 -88.68
N GLU A 285 70.50 3.10 -88.82
CA GLU A 285 70.72 4.05 -89.91
C GLU A 285 72.16 4.59 -89.87
N LEU A 286 72.64 5.02 -88.70
CA LEU A 286 74.01 5.49 -88.52
C LEU A 286 75.04 4.41 -88.89
N VAL A 287 74.83 3.16 -88.45
CA VAL A 287 75.70 2.02 -88.81
C VAL A 287 75.74 1.83 -90.33
N SER A 288 74.60 1.94 -91.01
CA SER A 288 74.52 1.81 -92.47
C SER A 288 75.33 2.90 -93.18
N VAL A 289 75.24 4.15 -92.73
CA VAL A 289 76.04 5.28 -93.25
C VAL A 289 77.54 5.06 -93.01
N LEU A 290 77.92 4.59 -91.83
CA LEU A 290 79.31 4.30 -91.50
C LEU A 290 79.86 3.16 -92.36
N GLN A 291 79.06 2.11 -92.63
CA GLN A 291 79.43 1.02 -93.54
C GLN A 291 79.64 1.53 -94.97
N GLN A 292 78.74 2.37 -95.49
CA GLN A 292 78.91 2.98 -96.82
C GLN A 292 80.19 3.82 -96.88
N THR A 293 80.43 4.66 -95.88
CA THR A 293 81.64 5.50 -95.81
C THR A 293 82.91 4.65 -95.75
N LEU A 294 82.87 3.53 -95.01
CA LEU A 294 83.99 2.59 -94.93
C LEU A 294 84.25 1.93 -96.30
N GLU A 295 83.21 1.50 -97.00
CA GLU A 295 83.33 0.90 -98.34
C GLU A 295 83.85 1.89 -99.40
N GLU A 296 83.41 3.14 -99.33
CA GLU A 296 83.94 4.25 -100.14
C GLU A 296 85.43 4.46 -99.86
N LYS A 297 85.83 4.48 -98.58
CA LYS A 297 87.24 4.63 -98.17
C LYS A 297 88.09 3.42 -98.56
N ASP A 298 87.57 2.21 -98.43
CA ASP A 298 88.24 0.99 -98.87
C ASP A 298 88.43 0.97 -100.39
N SER A 299 87.44 1.44 -101.15
CA SER A 299 87.53 1.59 -102.61
C SER A 299 88.55 2.67 -103.00
N GLU A 300 88.58 3.81 -102.30
CA GLU A 300 89.58 4.86 -102.48
C GLU A 300 91.00 4.36 -102.15
N LEU A 301 91.16 3.62 -101.05
CA LEU A 301 92.42 2.96 -100.68
C LEU A 301 92.86 1.95 -101.74
N ARG A 302 91.93 1.15 -102.28
CA ARG A 302 92.21 0.19 -103.36
C ARG A 302 92.72 0.90 -104.61
N ARG A 303 92.05 1.97 -105.03
CA ARG A 303 92.48 2.82 -106.16
C ARG A 303 93.87 3.42 -105.93
N LEU A 304 94.13 4.00 -104.76
CA LEU A 304 95.44 4.57 -104.42
C LEU A 304 96.55 3.52 -104.40
N ARG A 305 96.27 2.31 -103.91
CA ARG A 305 97.21 1.17 -103.96
C ARG A 305 97.52 0.75 -105.40
N GLU A 306 96.50 0.65 -106.25
CA GLU A 306 96.67 0.36 -107.67
C GLU A 306 97.49 1.45 -108.39
N GLU A 307 97.23 2.72 -108.11
CA GLU A 307 98.02 3.85 -108.63
C GLU A 307 99.48 3.80 -108.17
N LEU A 308 99.73 3.50 -106.89
CA LEU A 308 101.08 3.29 -106.36
C LEU A 308 101.78 2.11 -107.03
N ALA A 309 101.08 0.98 -107.23
CA ALA A 309 101.62 -0.19 -107.91
C ALA A 309 101.96 0.11 -109.39
N GLN A 310 101.10 0.84 -110.10
CA GLN A 310 101.39 1.31 -111.46
C GLN A 310 102.58 2.28 -111.52
N ARG A 311 102.72 3.15 -110.51
CA ARG A 311 103.84 4.09 -110.41
C ARG A 311 105.17 3.37 -110.13
N ALA A 312 105.16 2.38 -109.24
CA ALA A 312 106.30 1.50 -109.00
C ALA A 312 106.68 0.68 -110.25
N ALA A 313 105.70 0.18 -111.01
CA ALA A 313 105.96 -0.52 -112.28
C ALA A 313 106.56 0.40 -113.36
N ARG A 314 106.21 1.70 -113.37
CA ARG A 314 106.82 2.71 -114.26
C ARG A 314 108.24 3.13 -113.85
N GLU A 315 108.59 3.01 -112.57
CA GLU A 315 109.95 3.18 -112.08
C GLU A 315 110.82 1.95 -112.36
N ASN A 316 110.31 0.73 -112.21
CA ASN A 316 111.03 -0.51 -112.55
C ASN A 316 111.15 -0.76 -114.07
N GLY A 317 110.35 -0.11 -114.91
CA GLY A 317 110.46 -0.16 -116.37
C GLY A 317 111.52 0.77 -116.98
N LYS A 318 112.33 1.44 -116.16
CA LYS A 318 113.40 2.36 -116.60
C LYS A 318 114.82 1.81 -116.43
N ASP A 319 114.98 0.58 -115.97
CA ASP A 319 116.28 -0.04 -115.68
C ASP A 319 116.56 -1.34 -116.47
N ASP A 320 115.76 -1.65 -117.51
CA ASP A 320 115.83 -2.93 -118.23
C ASP A 320 115.73 -2.77 -119.77
N SER A 321 116.39 -1.73 -120.31
CA SER A 321 116.53 -1.52 -121.76
C SER A 321 117.96 -1.24 -122.25
N ASP A 322 118.98 -1.73 -121.55
CA ASP A 322 120.31 -1.90 -122.14
C ASP A 322 120.84 -3.31 -121.83
N ASP A 323 121.45 -3.92 -122.85
CA ASP A 323 122.18 -5.19 -122.85
C ASP A 323 121.40 -6.52 -122.95
N LYS A 324 120.67 -6.63 -124.07
CA LYS A 324 120.47 -7.92 -124.73
C LYS A 324 121.76 -8.32 -125.47
N LYS A 325 122.56 -9.21 -124.88
CA LYS A 325 123.31 -10.35 -125.50
C LYS A 325 124.62 -10.60 -124.76
N ILE A 326 124.65 -11.61 -123.87
CA ILE A 326 125.56 -12.76 -124.03
C ILE A 326 124.77 -14.00 -123.60
N ALA A 327 124.71 -14.95 -124.51
CA ALA A 327 123.99 -16.20 -124.40
C ALA A 327 124.88 -17.29 -123.79
N GLU A 328 124.21 -18.39 -123.47
CA GLU A 328 124.72 -19.75 -123.26
C GLU A 328 125.01 -20.20 -121.82
N ASP A 329 124.55 -21.43 -121.63
CA ASP A 329 124.99 -22.48 -120.72
C ASP A 329 124.33 -22.64 -119.33
N VAL A 330 123.53 -23.71 -119.27
CA VAL A 330 123.74 -24.87 -118.39
C VAL A 330 123.33 -24.70 -116.92
N ASN A 331 122.10 -25.20 -116.68
CA ASN A 331 121.85 -26.42 -115.90
C ASN A 331 121.60 -26.32 -114.40
N SER A 332 120.71 -27.24 -114.02
CA SER A 332 120.62 -27.96 -112.76
C SER A 332 119.79 -27.42 -111.60
N GLU A 333 118.86 -28.31 -111.22
CA GLU A 333 118.59 -28.77 -109.85
C GLU A 333 117.73 -27.87 -108.96
N ASN A 334 116.46 -28.27 -108.80
CA ASN A 334 116.00 -29.05 -107.62
C ASN A 334 114.47 -29.20 -107.68
N THR A 335 113.96 -30.42 -107.85
CA THR A 335 113.58 -31.43 -106.83
C THR A 335 112.34 -31.05 -106.02
N GLU A 336 111.33 -31.91 -106.24
CA GLU A 336 110.24 -32.38 -105.37
C GLU A 336 109.33 -31.39 -104.62
#